data_AF-D2WLV1-F1
#
_entry.id   AF-D2WLV1-F1
#
_cell.length_a   1.000
_cell.length_b   1.000
_cell.length_c   1.000
_cell.angle_alpha   90.00
_cell.angle_beta   90.00
_cell.angle_gamma   90.00
#
_symmetry.space_group_name_H-M   'P 1'
#
loop_
_entity.id
_entity.type
_entity.pdbx_description
1 polymer ?
#
loop_
_entity_poly.entity_id
_entity_poly.type
_entity_poly.pdbx_seq_one_letter_code
_entity_poly.pdbx_strand_id
1 'polypeptide(L)'
;PKQRRVDDSEQCLKMITRNKPEFLRRYVTMDETWLHHFTPKSNRQSSEWTAHDEPAPKRAKTQQSAGKVMASVFWDARGIIFIDCLEKGRTINSDYYIALLDRLKDEIAEKRPHLQKKKVLLHQDNAPSHKSVKTMAKIHELGFELLPHPPYTPDLAP
;
A
#
# COMPACT_ATOMS: atom_id res chain seq x y z
N PRO A 1 4.11 13.19 19.55
CA PRO A 1 4.70 12.45 18.40
C PRO A 1 5.32 11.10 18.82
N LYS A 2 6.28 11.08 19.75
CA LYS A 2 6.88 9.82 20.26
C LYS A 2 5.95 9.03 21.17
N GLN A 3 5.24 9.71 22.09
CA GLN A 3 4.33 9.02 23.02
C GLN A 3 3.21 8.26 22.31
N ARG A 4 2.49 8.90 21.39
CA ARG A 4 1.46 8.23 20.56
C ARG A 4 2.00 7.01 19.81
N ARG A 5 3.24 7.07 19.29
CA ARG A 5 3.89 5.91 18.65
C ARG A 5 4.06 4.75 19.63
N VAL A 6 4.48 5.03 20.85
CA VAL A 6 4.64 4.02 21.92
C VAL A 6 3.27 3.45 22.29
N ASP A 7 2.27 4.31 22.49
CA ASP A 7 0.93 3.90 22.90
C ASP A 7 0.25 3.02 21.82
N ASP A 8 0.30 3.44 20.56
CA ASP A 8 -0.24 2.67 19.42
C ASP A 8 0.50 1.34 19.23
N SER A 9 1.83 1.36 19.38
CA SER A 9 2.67 0.15 19.29
C SER A 9 2.37 -0.82 20.44
N GLU A 10 2.20 -0.33 21.66
CA GLU A 10 1.81 -1.14 22.80
C GLU A 10 0.42 -1.74 22.62
N GLN A 11 -0.52 -0.98 22.06
CA GLN A 11 -1.87 -1.47 21.80
C GLN A 11 -1.86 -2.58 20.75
N CYS A 12 -1.15 -2.39 19.64
CA CYS A 12 -0.93 -3.43 18.62
C CYS A 12 -0.21 -4.65 19.22
N LEU A 13 0.84 -4.45 20.02
CA LEU A 13 1.57 -5.53 20.69
C LEU A 13 0.69 -6.32 21.65
N LYS A 14 -0.16 -5.64 22.44
CA LYS A 14 -1.13 -6.27 23.35
C LYS A 14 -2.15 -7.11 22.55
N MET A 15 -2.64 -6.61 21.41
CA MET A 15 -3.56 -7.36 20.55
C MET A 15 -2.90 -8.61 19.95
N ILE A 16 -1.67 -8.48 19.43
CA ILE A 16 -0.88 -9.58 18.88
C ILE A 16 -0.56 -10.62 19.97
N THR A 17 -0.17 -10.20 21.16
CA THR A 17 0.28 -11.10 22.23
C THR A 17 -0.87 -11.91 22.85
N ARG A 18 -2.07 -11.32 22.93
CA ARG A 18 -3.26 -12.01 23.47
C ARG A 18 -3.69 -13.20 22.62
N ASN A 19 -3.66 -13.07 21.30
CA ASN A 19 -4.04 -14.16 20.40
C ASN A 19 -3.39 -14.02 19.02
N LYS A 20 -2.08 -14.22 18.96
CA LYS A 20 -1.26 -14.09 17.74
C LYS A 20 -1.81 -14.84 16.53
N PRO A 21 -2.17 -16.13 16.61
CA PRO A 21 -2.64 -16.86 15.44
C PRO A 21 -4.00 -16.33 14.94
N GLU A 22 -4.88 -15.89 15.84
CA GLU A 22 -6.18 -15.36 15.44
C GLU A 22 -6.10 -13.93 14.91
N PHE A 23 -5.20 -13.12 15.47
CA PHE A 23 -4.89 -11.78 14.97
C PHE A 23 -4.37 -11.85 13.54
N LEU A 24 -3.32 -12.64 13.29
CA LEU A 24 -2.71 -12.79 11.96
C LEU A 24 -3.67 -13.39 10.93
N ARG A 25 -4.60 -14.25 11.35
CA ARG A 25 -5.64 -14.79 10.47
C ARG A 25 -6.67 -13.76 10.03
N ARG A 26 -6.85 -12.67 10.78
CA ARG A 26 -7.82 -11.61 10.50
C ARG A 26 -7.19 -10.34 9.92
N TYR A 27 -5.87 -10.25 10.01
CA TYR A 27 -5.10 -9.10 9.60
C TYR A 27 -5.02 -8.99 8.08
N VAL A 28 -5.48 -7.86 7.57
CA VAL A 28 -5.36 -7.46 6.17
C VAL A 28 -4.68 -6.10 6.14
N THR A 29 -3.66 -5.96 5.29
CA THR A 29 -2.96 -4.68 5.11
C THR A 29 -3.02 -4.25 3.65
N MET A 30 -2.78 -2.96 3.44
CA MET A 30 -2.69 -2.31 2.15
C MET A 30 -1.45 -1.44 2.10
N ASP A 31 -0.77 -1.43 0.95
CA ASP A 31 0.21 -0.41 0.60
C ASP A 31 0.12 0.00 -0.88
N GLU A 32 0.51 1.24 -1.14
CA GLU A 32 0.51 1.86 -2.47
C GLU A 32 1.94 2.01 -2.98
N THR A 33 2.22 1.43 -4.13
CA THR A 33 3.57 1.47 -4.72
C THR A 33 3.56 1.98 -6.16
N TRP A 34 4.61 2.70 -6.54
CA TRP A 34 4.80 3.17 -7.91
C TRP A 34 5.46 2.09 -8.76
N LEU A 35 4.71 1.55 -9.71
CA LEU A 35 5.23 0.67 -10.75
C LEU A 35 5.74 1.50 -11.93
N HIS A 36 7.00 1.28 -12.30
CA HIS A 36 7.65 1.93 -13.42
C HIS A 36 7.56 1.04 -14.66
N HIS A 37 7.01 1.56 -15.76
CA HIS A 37 6.94 0.86 -17.04
C HIS A 37 8.33 0.65 -17.69
N PHE A 38 9.35 1.38 -17.23
CA PHE A 38 10.69 1.34 -17.80
C PHE A 38 11.75 1.14 -16.71
N THR A 39 12.60 0.14 -16.88
CA THR A 39 13.85 0.01 -16.13
C THR A 39 14.85 1.00 -16.72
N PRO A 40 15.25 2.09 -16.03
CA PRO A 40 16.29 2.95 -16.56
C PRO A 40 17.57 2.13 -16.70
N LYS A 41 18.22 2.19 -17.86
CA LYS A 41 19.59 1.66 -18.02
C LYS A 41 20.44 2.26 -16.89
N SER A 42 21.12 1.40 -16.14
CA SER A 42 22.06 1.83 -15.11
C SER A 42 23.11 2.75 -15.74
N ASN A 43 23.64 3.73 -14.99
CA ASN A 43 24.77 4.56 -15.43
C ASN A 43 25.91 3.73 -16.03
N ARG A 44 26.10 2.50 -15.51
CA ARG A 44 27.11 1.54 -15.95
C ARG A 44 26.83 0.93 -17.34
N GLN A 45 25.57 0.88 -17.78
CA GLN A 45 25.14 0.42 -19.10
C GLN A 45 25.08 1.56 -20.14
N SER A 46 25.17 2.81 -19.71
CA SER A 46 25.27 4.00 -20.56
C SER A 46 26.70 4.55 -20.66
N SER A 47 27.67 3.82 -20.12
CA SER A 47 29.09 4.14 -20.28
C SER A 47 29.53 3.71 -21.68
N GLU A 48 29.73 4.68 -22.56
CA GLU A 48 30.35 4.50 -23.87
C GLU A 48 31.75 5.12 -23.80
N TRP A 49 32.78 4.39 -24.24
CA TRP A 49 34.14 4.92 -24.34
C TRP A 49 34.26 5.68 -25.65
N THR A 50 34.37 7.01 -25.59
CA THR A 50 34.67 7.87 -26.74
C THR A 50 36.16 8.07 -26.91
N ALA A 51 36.63 8.16 -28.15
CA ALA A 51 38.01 8.51 -28.47
C ALA A 51 38.34 9.97 -28.10
N HIS A 52 39.63 10.26 -27.91
CA HIS A 52 40.11 11.63 -27.73
C HIS A 52 39.78 12.43 -29.00
N ASP A 53 39.03 13.52 -28.85
CA ASP A 53 38.50 14.43 -29.90
C ASP A 53 37.07 14.19 -30.44
N GLU A 54 36.31 13.20 -29.94
CA GLU A 54 34.87 13.10 -30.27
C GLU A 54 33.97 13.95 -29.34
N PRO A 55 32.87 14.55 -29.87
CA PRO A 55 31.93 15.29 -29.05
C PRO A 55 31.28 14.38 -28.01
N ALA A 56 31.25 14.84 -26.75
CA ALA A 56 30.71 14.07 -25.63
C ALA A 56 29.30 13.55 -25.96
N PRO A 57 29.00 12.26 -25.74
CA PRO A 57 27.69 11.71 -26.02
C PRO A 57 26.64 12.51 -25.23
N LYS A 58 25.70 13.12 -25.96
CA LYS A 58 24.58 13.82 -25.34
C LYS A 58 23.80 12.79 -24.53
N ARG A 59 23.99 12.80 -23.20
CA ARG A 59 23.11 12.08 -22.28
C ARG A 59 21.69 12.54 -22.59
N ALA A 60 20.89 11.67 -23.19
CA ALA A 60 19.46 11.87 -23.22
C ALA A 60 19.04 12.05 -21.76
N LYS A 61 18.58 13.25 -21.41
CA LYS A 61 17.99 13.47 -20.08
C LYS A 61 16.86 12.45 -19.99
N THR A 62 17.02 11.45 -19.14
CA THR A 62 15.98 10.45 -18.87
C THR A 62 14.76 11.22 -18.39
N GLN A 63 13.81 11.46 -19.29
CA GLN A 63 12.55 12.07 -18.94
C GLN A 63 11.81 11.02 -18.09
N GLN A 64 11.95 11.11 -16.77
CA GLN A 64 11.43 10.16 -15.77
C GLN A 64 9.88 10.04 -15.74
N SER A 65 9.17 10.61 -16.70
CA SER A 65 7.71 10.65 -16.80
C SER A 65 7.12 9.64 -17.80
N ALA A 66 7.94 8.82 -18.46
CA ALA A 66 7.47 7.77 -19.36
C ALA A 66 6.88 6.57 -18.59
N GLY A 67 5.65 6.77 -18.06
CA GLY A 67 4.77 5.69 -17.61
C GLY A 67 5.05 5.17 -16.19
N LYS A 68 4.66 5.94 -15.17
CA LYS A 68 4.46 5.38 -13.82
C LYS A 68 2.98 5.10 -13.61
N VAL A 69 2.68 3.95 -13.03
CA VAL A 69 1.34 3.52 -12.62
C VAL A 69 1.40 3.29 -11.12
N MET A 70 0.41 3.80 -10.39
CA MET A 70 0.31 3.51 -8.95
C MET A 70 -0.47 2.21 -8.78
N ALA A 71 0.05 1.30 -7.99
CA ALA A 71 -0.61 0.04 -7.68
C ALA A 71 -0.96 -0.01 -6.19
N SER A 72 -2.21 -0.33 -5.90
CA SER A 72 -2.71 -0.61 -4.56
C SER A 72 -2.76 -2.13 -4.38
N VAL A 73 -2.00 -2.66 -3.42
CA VAL A 73 -1.90 -4.11 -3.16
C VAL A 73 -2.55 -4.44 -1.82
N PHE A 74 -3.56 -5.32 -1.79
CA PHE A 74 -4.14 -5.84 -0.54
C PHE A 74 -3.64 -7.25 -0.29
N TRP A 75 -3.19 -7.55 0.93
CA TRP A 75 -2.74 -8.89 1.28
C TRP A 75 -3.00 -9.26 2.75
N ASP A 76 -3.01 -10.56 3.01
CA ASP A 76 -3.11 -11.17 4.34
C ASP A 76 -1.94 -12.14 4.58
N ALA A 77 -1.95 -12.82 5.73
CA ALA A 77 -0.92 -13.82 6.06
C ALA A 77 -0.87 -15.02 5.09
N ARG A 78 -1.85 -15.18 4.19
CA ARG A 78 -1.87 -16.23 3.15
C ARG A 78 -1.38 -15.72 1.80
N GLY A 79 -1.13 -14.42 1.66
CA GLY A 79 -0.63 -13.79 0.46
C GLY A 79 -1.58 -12.72 -0.10
N ILE A 80 -1.38 -12.37 -1.36
CA ILE A 80 -2.11 -11.30 -2.03
C ILE A 80 -3.60 -11.67 -2.15
N ILE A 81 -4.47 -10.74 -1.78
CA ILE A 81 -5.90 -10.82 -2.00
C ILE A 81 -6.19 -10.31 -3.40
N PHE A 82 -5.83 -9.05 -3.69
CA PHE A 82 -5.87 -8.50 -5.04
C PHE A 82 -4.94 -7.29 -5.18
N ILE A 83 -4.71 -6.91 -6.45
CA ILE A 83 -3.93 -5.73 -6.84
C ILE A 83 -4.83 -4.91 -7.76
N ASP A 84 -4.86 -3.60 -7.54
CA ASP A 84 -5.48 -2.65 -8.46
C ASP A 84 -4.43 -1.65 -8.97
N CYS A 85 -4.45 -1.38 -10.27
CA CYS A 85 -3.51 -0.47 -10.92
C CYS A 85 -4.27 0.77 -11.37
N LEU A 86 -3.96 1.91 -10.75
CA LEU A 86 -4.58 3.18 -11.08
C LEU A 86 -4.09 3.67 -12.45
N GLU A 87 -5.01 3.85 -13.39
CA GLU A 87 -4.72 4.37 -14.73
C GLU A 87 -3.93 5.69 -14.67
N LYS A 88 -3.00 5.84 -15.62
CA LYS A 88 -2.09 6.99 -15.69
C LYS A 88 -2.88 8.31 -15.71
N GLY A 89 -2.57 9.20 -14.78
CA GLY A 89 -3.15 10.54 -14.70
C GLY A 89 -4.36 10.68 -13.77
N ARG A 90 -4.82 9.59 -13.15
CA ARG A 90 -5.77 9.67 -12.04
C ARG A 90 -5.04 9.84 -10.71
N THR A 91 -5.71 10.45 -9.74
CA THR A 91 -5.24 10.61 -8.37
C THR A 91 -6.05 9.72 -7.45
N ILE A 92 -5.42 9.11 -6.45
CA ILE A 92 -6.15 8.40 -5.40
C ILE A 92 -6.89 9.42 -4.56
N ASN A 93 -8.18 9.56 -4.86
CA ASN A 93 -9.11 10.31 -4.04
C ASN A 93 -9.85 9.35 -3.09
N SER A 94 -10.62 9.91 -2.17
CA SER A 94 -11.39 9.11 -1.22
C SER A 94 -12.45 8.22 -1.90
N ASP A 95 -13.06 8.67 -2.99
CA ASP A 95 -14.11 7.90 -3.68
C ASP A 95 -13.54 6.66 -4.38
N TYR A 96 -12.35 6.78 -4.99
CA TYR A 96 -11.61 5.65 -5.55
C TYR A 96 -11.22 4.66 -4.46
N TYR A 97 -10.73 5.14 -3.31
CA TYR A 97 -10.40 4.27 -2.19
C TYR A 97 -11.63 3.54 -1.62
N ILE A 98 -12.79 4.21 -1.55
CA ILE A 98 -14.06 3.58 -1.17
C ILE A 98 -14.42 2.43 -2.13
N ALA A 99 -14.26 2.64 -3.44
CA ALA A 99 -14.49 1.59 -4.43
C ALA A 99 -13.53 0.39 -4.26
N LEU A 100 -12.27 0.66 -3.88
CA LEU A 100 -11.32 -0.41 -3.54
C LEU A 100 -11.74 -1.20 -2.29
N LEU A 101 -12.31 -0.54 -1.28
CA LEU A 101 -12.81 -1.21 -0.08
C LEU A 101 -14.04 -2.09 -0.37
N ASP A 102 -14.94 -1.65 -1.25
CA ASP A 102 -16.06 -2.47 -1.70
C ASP A 102 -15.55 -3.73 -2.43
N ARG A 103 -14.62 -3.55 -3.37
CA ARG A 103 -13.97 -4.67 -4.06
C ARG A 103 -13.24 -5.60 -3.09
N LEU A 104 -12.56 -5.05 -2.08
CA LEU A 104 -11.88 -5.85 -1.06
C LEU A 104 -12.86 -6.78 -0.34
N LYS A 105 -14.07 -6.31 -0.01
CA LYS A 105 -15.08 -7.14 0.64
C LYS A 105 -15.49 -8.32 -0.23
N ASP A 106 -15.68 -8.09 -1.52
CA ASP A 106 -16.05 -9.15 -2.48
C ASP A 106 -14.90 -10.16 -2.66
N GLU A 107 -13.68 -9.67 -2.82
CA GLU A 107 -12.47 -10.52 -2.97
C GLU A 107 -12.19 -11.33 -1.71
N ILE A 108 -12.42 -10.77 -0.52
CA ILE A 108 -12.37 -11.51 0.76
C ILE A 108 -13.45 -12.58 0.80
N ALA A 109 -14.68 -12.26 0.35
CA ALA A 109 -15.78 -13.21 0.35
C ALA A 109 -15.45 -14.42 -0.52
N GLU A 110 -14.86 -14.20 -1.70
CA GLU A 110 -14.47 -15.25 -2.65
C GLU A 110 -13.21 -16.02 -2.20
N LYS A 111 -12.10 -15.30 -1.97
CA LYS A 111 -10.77 -15.91 -1.77
C LYS A 111 -10.49 -16.30 -0.33
N ARG A 112 -11.25 -15.77 0.63
CA ARG A 112 -11.05 -15.96 2.08
C ARG A 112 -12.38 -16.20 2.83
N PRO A 113 -13.13 -17.29 2.55
CA PRO A 113 -14.43 -17.55 3.19
C PRO A 113 -14.40 -17.59 4.73
N HIS A 114 -13.26 -18.00 5.31
CA HIS A 114 -13.05 -18.01 6.76
C HIS A 114 -13.05 -16.61 7.41
N LEU A 115 -12.75 -15.55 6.64
CA LEU A 115 -12.80 -14.17 7.10
C LEU A 115 -14.24 -13.63 7.14
N GLN A 116 -15.18 -14.18 6.36
CA GLN A 116 -16.57 -13.68 6.38
C GLN A 116 -17.25 -13.83 7.74
N LYS A 117 -16.86 -14.85 8.52
CA LYS A 117 -17.44 -15.13 9.85
C LYS A 117 -16.80 -14.30 10.96
N LYS A 118 -15.78 -13.49 10.65
CA LYS A 118 -15.00 -12.73 11.62
C LYS A 118 -14.83 -11.29 11.15
N LYS A 119 -14.57 -10.38 12.09
CA LYS A 119 -14.20 -9.00 11.72
C LYS A 119 -12.80 -8.97 11.12
N VAL A 120 -12.65 -8.33 9.97
CA VAL A 120 -11.36 -8.07 9.32
C VAL A 120 -10.66 -6.96 10.10
N LEU A 121 -9.39 -7.18 10.44
CA LEU A 121 -8.53 -6.18 11.05
C LEU A 121 -7.76 -5.49 9.92
N LEU A 122 -8.22 -4.32 9.51
CA LEU A 122 -7.63 -3.56 8.41
C LEU A 122 -6.50 -2.68 8.93
N HIS A 123 -5.34 -2.77 8.30
CA HIS A 123 -4.22 -1.87 8.49
C HIS A 123 -3.97 -1.07 7.21
N GLN A 124 -3.95 0.25 7.36
CA GLN A 124 -3.69 1.21 6.28
C GLN A 124 -2.81 2.33 6.83
N ASP A 125 -2.10 3.01 5.94
CA ASP A 125 -1.26 4.16 6.32
C ASP A 125 -2.11 5.42 6.62
N ASN A 126 -1.43 6.52 6.90
CA ASN A 126 -2.06 7.80 7.26
C ASN A 126 -2.30 8.72 6.04
N ALA A 127 -2.53 8.16 4.85
CA ALA A 127 -2.84 8.98 3.67
C ALA A 127 -4.15 9.78 3.88
N PRO A 128 -4.25 11.02 3.37
CA PRO A 128 -5.46 11.84 3.52
C PRO A 128 -6.73 11.17 2.97
N SER A 129 -6.61 10.41 1.87
CA SER A 129 -7.69 9.61 1.28
C SER A 129 -8.21 8.56 2.26
N HIS A 130 -7.33 7.89 3.00
CA HIS A 130 -7.64 6.83 3.95
C HIS A 130 -8.29 7.37 5.23
N LYS A 131 -7.94 8.59 5.63
CA LYS A 131 -8.50 9.27 6.81
C LYS A 131 -9.72 10.12 6.56
N SER A 132 -10.21 10.17 5.32
CA SER A 132 -11.41 10.95 5.01
C SER A 132 -12.62 10.44 5.78
N VAL A 133 -13.54 11.34 6.15
CA VAL A 133 -14.77 10.97 6.87
C VAL A 133 -15.58 9.93 6.10
N LYS A 134 -15.66 10.06 4.77
CA LYS A 134 -16.37 9.10 3.91
C LYS A 134 -15.71 7.72 3.95
N THR A 135 -14.38 7.66 3.89
CA THR A 135 -13.63 6.41 3.97
C THR A 135 -13.85 5.73 5.31
N MET A 136 -13.73 6.47 6.40
CA MET A 136 -13.94 5.94 7.75
C MET A 136 -15.37 5.42 7.96
N ALA A 137 -16.37 6.14 7.43
CA ALA A 137 -17.76 5.68 7.44
C ALA A 137 -17.92 4.37 6.64
N LYS A 138 -17.27 4.27 5.47
CA LYS A 138 -17.32 3.07 4.66
C LYS A 138 -16.66 1.86 5.33
N ILE A 139 -15.49 2.04 5.94
CA ILE A 139 -14.80 0.98 6.71
C ILE A 139 -15.74 0.43 7.79
N HIS A 140 -16.43 1.30 8.51
CA HIS A 140 -17.40 0.91 9.54
C HIS A 140 -18.62 0.19 8.95
N GLU A 141 -19.18 0.68 7.84
CA GLU A 141 -20.29 0.05 7.11
C GLU A 141 -19.95 -1.37 6.63
N LEU A 142 -18.72 -1.59 6.16
CA LEU A 142 -18.25 -2.90 5.72
C LEU A 142 -17.93 -3.86 6.89
N GLY A 143 -17.98 -3.37 8.14
CA GLY A 143 -17.70 -4.15 9.34
C GLY A 143 -16.22 -4.42 9.58
N PHE A 144 -15.35 -3.64 8.93
CA PHE A 144 -13.90 -3.70 9.13
C PHE A 144 -13.51 -2.94 10.39
N GLU A 145 -12.54 -3.48 11.11
CA GLU A 145 -11.97 -2.86 12.30
C GLU A 145 -10.60 -2.26 11.93
N LEU A 146 -10.50 -0.94 12.01
CA LEU A 146 -9.26 -0.24 11.68
C LEU A 146 -8.26 -0.35 12.84
N LEU A 147 -7.06 -0.84 12.54
CA LEU A 147 -5.98 -0.87 13.50
C LEU A 147 -5.34 0.52 13.67
N PRO A 148 -4.94 0.90 14.89
CA PRO A 148 -4.25 2.16 15.11
C PRO A 148 -2.90 2.14 14.39
N HIS A 149 -2.68 3.12 13.52
CA HIS A 149 -1.39 3.34 12.87
C HIS A 149 -0.81 4.70 13.26
N PRO A 150 0.35 4.73 13.95
CA PRO A 150 0.94 5.99 14.36
C PRO A 150 1.50 6.75 13.16
N PRO A 151 1.35 8.09 13.12
CA PRO A 151 1.91 8.91 12.03
C PRO A 151 3.43 8.73 11.88
N TYR A 152 3.90 8.63 10.63
CA TYR A 152 5.32 8.58 10.25
C TYR A 152 6.07 7.35 10.80
N THR A 153 5.52 6.15 10.57
CA THR A 153 6.18 4.90 10.97
C THR A 153 6.24 3.90 9.81
N PRO A 154 7.05 4.16 8.77
CA PRO A 154 7.24 3.21 7.67
C PRO A 154 7.86 1.90 8.16
N ASP A 155 8.62 1.92 9.25
CA ASP A 155 9.29 0.75 9.86
C ASP A 155 8.32 -0.32 10.42
N LEU A 156 7.01 -0.01 10.52
CA LEU A 156 5.97 -0.89 11.06
C LEU A 156 4.93 -1.35 10.01
N ALA A 157 5.10 -0.95 8.75
CA ALA A 157 4.35 -1.53 7.65
C ALA A 157 5.08 -2.80 7.17
N PRO A 158 4.45 -3.99 7.25
CA PRO A 158 5.08 -5.26 6.85
C PRO A 158 5.22 -5.42 5.33
#